data_AF-A0A6G3Q8E3-F1
#
_entry.id   AF-A0A6G3Q8E3-F1
#
_cell.length_a   1.000
_cell.length_b   1.000
_cell.length_c   1.000
_cell.angle_alpha   90.00
_cell.angle_beta   90.00
_cell.angle_gamma   90.00
#
_symmetry.space_group_name_H-M   'P 1'
#
loop_
_entity.id
_entity.type
_entity.pdbx_description
1 polymer ?
#
loop_
_entity_poly.entity_id
_entity_poly.type
_entity_poly.pdbx_seq_one_letter_code
_entity_poly.pdbx_strand_id
1 'polypeptide(L)'
;MDPQGRREDLGLAAMARQRAALAHERADRAEAAAERHELLAAKPGGEFHSQIASTHRRTAECHRASARLQDSFALRAAAWTGGRSTRPRFMTVVAEACGTDSAAMALLDTEQNHLAVAVSDQLSRAAQDLEYVLGEGPGQDAAVERRPVHVSGPEIEERWPGYGPSLVSLGIASVAAVPLRIQGSCVGALTVFDPRPANATSAHLTEVAEALTRIVLLDPDADPDLYGGTDVRATVHQAAGMLSVRIGCSVMDALALIKAVAFAEEVSSDALARQIVHGDRKFI
;
A
#
# COMPACT_ATOMS: atom_id res chain seq x y z
N MET A 1 13.27 20.59 23.26
CA MET A 1 12.28 20.64 22.16
C MET A 1 13.01 21.25 20.97
N ASP A 2 13.25 20.46 19.93
CA ASP A 2 14.04 20.85 18.77
C ASP A 2 13.22 21.80 17.86
N PRO A 3 13.71 23.03 17.58
CA PRO A 3 13.04 23.97 16.68
C PRO A 3 12.95 23.47 15.23
N GLN A 4 13.81 22.53 14.82
CA GLN A 4 13.77 21.91 13.49
C GLN A 4 12.57 20.97 13.36
N GLY A 5 12.38 20.05 14.32
CA GLY A 5 11.25 19.12 14.34
C GLY A 5 9.88 19.83 14.39
N ARG A 6 9.77 20.93 15.15
CA ARG A 6 8.50 21.69 15.22
C ARG A 6 8.11 22.37 13.90
N ARG A 7 9.08 22.70 13.02
CA ARG A 7 8.82 23.23 11.67
C ARG A 7 8.40 22.13 10.69
N GLU A 8 9.02 20.96 10.79
CA GLU A 8 8.64 19.77 9.99
C GLU A 8 7.21 19.31 10.33
N ASP A 9 6.84 19.33 11.61
CA ASP A 9 5.52 18.94 12.09
C ASP A 9 4.40 19.84 11.53
N LEU A 10 4.59 21.18 11.57
CA LEU A 10 3.64 22.15 11.02
C LEU A 10 3.54 22.07 9.48
N GLY A 11 4.62 21.65 8.81
CA GLY A 11 4.65 21.42 7.37
C GLY A 11 3.76 20.26 6.94
N LEU A 12 3.70 19.18 7.72
CA LEU A 12 2.92 17.97 7.37
C LEU A 12 1.42 18.27 7.19
N ALA A 13 0.82 18.99 8.14
CA ALA A 13 -0.61 19.31 8.10
C ALA A 13 -0.97 20.32 6.99
N ALA A 14 -0.06 21.22 6.65
CA ALA A 14 -0.23 22.15 5.55
C ALA A 14 -0.09 21.44 4.19
N MET A 15 0.93 20.59 4.04
CA MET A 15 1.17 19.78 2.85
C MET A 15 0.00 18.84 2.56
N ALA A 16 -0.52 18.16 3.58
CA ALA A 16 -1.69 17.29 3.45
C ALA A 16 -2.94 18.06 2.95
N ARG A 17 -3.19 19.27 3.49
CA ARG A 17 -4.28 20.14 3.03
C ARG A 17 -4.09 20.61 1.59
N GLN A 18 -2.88 20.98 1.21
CA GLN A 18 -2.57 21.37 -0.16
C GLN A 18 -2.84 20.22 -1.14
N ARG A 19 -2.41 19.00 -0.81
CA ARG A 19 -2.68 17.81 -1.62
C ARG A 19 -4.17 17.49 -1.71
N ALA A 20 -4.91 17.63 -0.62
CA ALA A 20 -6.36 17.48 -0.64
C ALA A 20 -7.02 18.49 -1.59
N ALA A 21 -6.64 19.77 -1.51
CA ALA A 21 -7.14 20.82 -2.41
C ALA A 21 -6.85 20.51 -3.89
N LEU A 22 -5.62 20.10 -4.21
CA LEU A 22 -5.24 19.69 -5.58
C LEU A 22 -6.03 18.47 -6.06
N ALA A 23 -6.31 17.51 -5.18
CA ALA A 23 -7.14 16.35 -5.52
C ALA A 23 -8.60 16.75 -5.80
N HIS A 24 -9.18 17.68 -5.03
CA HIS A 24 -10.49 18.26 -5.31
C HIS A 24 -10.51 19.00 -6.66
N GLU A 25 -9.52 19.86 -6.94
CA GLU A 25 -9.43 20.55 -8.24
C GLU A 25 -9.32 19.60 -9.44
N ARG A 26 -8.64 18.46 -9.26
CA ARG A 26 -8.57 17.41 -10.28
C ARG A 26 -9.92 16.70 -10.46
N ALA A 27 -10.66 16.46 -9.37
CA ALA A 27 -12.01 15.92 -9.43
C ALA A 27 -12.95 16.85 -10.20
N ASP A 28 -12.97 18.14 -9.85
CA ASP A 28 -13.83 19.14 -10.49
C ASP A 28 -13.53 19.27 -11.98
N ARG A 29 -12.24 19.27 -12.36
CA ARG A 29 -11.84 19.28 -13.78
C ARG A 29 -12.29 18.05 -14.54
N ALA A 30 -12.19 16.87 -13.94
CA ALA A 30 -12.66 15.63 -14.55
C ALA A 30 -14.18 15.59 -14.67
N GLU A 31 -14.91 16.10 -13.67
CA GLU A 31 -16.36 16.20 -13.68
C GLU A 31 -16.87 17.17 -14.77
N ALA A 32 -16.28 18.36 -14.86
CA ALA A 32 -16.59 19.31 -15.94
C ALA A 32 -16.24 18.75 -17.34
N ALA A 33 -15.24 17.88 -17.45
CA ALA A 33 -14.97 17.16 -18.70
C ALA A 33 -16.05 16.11 -19.00
N ALA A 34 -16.49 15.33 -17.99
CA ALA A 34 -17.59 14.38 -18.15
C ALA A 34 -18.87 15.06 -18.65
N GLU A 35 -19.30 16.13 -17.99
CA GLU A 35 -20.51 16.87 -18.34
C GLU A 35 -20.48 17.40 -19.78
N ARG A 36 -19.33 17.93 -20.22
CA ARG A 36 -19.15 18.37 -21.61
C ARG A 36 -19.32 17.22 -22.60
N HIS A 37 -18.80 16.03 -22.28
CA HIS A 37 -18.95 14.86 -23.14
C HIS A 37 -20.38 14.29 -23.09
N GLU A 38 -21.08 14.35 -21.96
CA GLU A 38 -22.49 13.94 -21.85
C GLU A 38 -23.41 14.81 -22.73
N LEU A 39 -23.18 16.12 -22.76
CA LEU A 39 -23.90 17.03 -23.65
C LEU A 39 -23.69 16.71 -25.14
N LEU A 40 -22.48 16.25 -25.51
CA LEU A 40 -22.17 15.83 -26.87
C LEU A 40 -22.73 14.43 -27.18
N ALA A 41 -22.78 13.54 -26.18
CA ALA A 41 -23.35 12.20 -26.29
C ALA A 41 -24.87 12.21 -26.53
N ALA A 42 -25.57 13.25 -26.10
CA ALA A 42 -27.01 13.43 -26.35
C ALA A 42 -27.36 13.66 -27.84
N LYS A 43 -26.36 13.88 -28.70
CA LYS A 43 -26.54 14.06 -30.15
C LYS A 43 -26.50 12.71 -30.90
N PRO A 44 -27.16 12.57 -32.06
CA PRO A 44 -27.05 11.37 -32.88
C PRO A 44 -25.59 11.02 -33.21
N GLY A 45 -25.19 9.75 -33.03
CA GLY A 45 -23.79 9.31 -33.20
C GLY A 45 -22.89 9.56 -31.99
N GLY A 46 -23.45 9.89 -30.83
CA GLY A 46 -22.73 10.25 -29.59
C GLY A 46 -22.06 9.11 -28.81
N GLU A 47 -22.07 7.86 -29.31
CA GLU A 47 -21.57 6.67 -28.58
C GLU A 47 -20.13 6.83 -28.07
N PHE A 48 -19.25 7.42 -28.91
CA PHE A 48 -17.87 7.72 -28.52
C PHE A 48 -17.81 8.74 -27.36
N HIS A 49 -18.67 9.76 -27.38
CA HIS A 49 -18.73 10.73 -26.30
C HIS A 49 -19.30 10.14 -25.01
N SER A 50 -20.22 9.16 -25.09
CA SER A 50 -20.69 8.40 -23.91
C SER A 50 -19.55 7.65 -23.24
N GLN A 51 -18.68 7.00 -24.03
CA GLN A 51 -17.53 6.27 -23.48
C GLN A 51 -16.49 7.21 -22.85
N ILE A 52 -16.27 8.38 -23.44
CA ILE A 52 -15.37 9.38 -22.86
C ILE A 52 -15.97 9.97 -21.58
N ALA A 53 -17.27 10.27 -21.58
CA ALA A 53 -17.99 10.76 -20.40
C ALA A 53 -17.86 9.78 -19.23
N SER A 54 -18.12 8.49 -19.45
CA SER A 54 -18.00 7.46 -18.40
C SER A 54 -16.57 7.34 -17.86
N THR A 55 -15.57 7.47 -18.74
CA THR A 55 -14.16 7.50 -18.35
C THR A 55 -13.83 8.70 -17.46
N HIS A 56 -14.33 9.89 -17.81
CA HIS A 56 -14.17 11.09 -16.99
C HIS A 56 -14.92 11.01 -15.67
N ARG A 57 -16.13 10.43 -15.62
CA ARG A 57 -16.87 10.18 -14.38
C ARG A 57 -16.07 9.31 -13.41
N ARG A 58 -15.58 8.16 -13.86
CA ARG A 58 -14.73 7.28 -13.04
C ARG A 58 -13.44 7.98 -12.58
N THR A 59 -12.86 8.81 -13.44
CA THR A 59 -11.68 9.62 -13.08
C THR A 59 -12.00 10.63 -11.98
N ALA A 60 -13.15 11.32 -12.07
CA ALA A 60 -13.60 12.26 -11.07
C ALA A 60 -13.89 11.57 -9.72
N GLU A 61 -14.56 10.42 -9.72
CA GLU A 61 -14.82 9.60 -8.53
C GLU A 61 -13.51 9.20 -7.85
N CYS A 62 -12.54 8.70 -8.62
CA CYS A 62 -11.22 8.35 -8.12
C CYS A 62 -10.50 9.56 -7.48
N HIS A 63 -10.55 10.74 -8.12
CA HIS A 63 -9.97 11.96 -7.54
C HIS A 63 -10.69 12.40 -6.25
N ARG A 64 -12.01 12.27 -6.18
CA ARG A 64 -12.78 12.55 -4.95
C ARG A 64 -12.40 11.59 -3.82
N ALA A 65 -12.27 10.30 -4.12
CA ALA A 65 -11.81 9.32 -3.15
C ALA A 65 -10.39 9.65 -2.65
N SER A 66 -9.46 10.03 -3.56
CA SER A 66 -8.13 10.50 -3.15
C SER A 66 -8.21 11.75 -2.25
N ALA A 67 -9.07 12.72 -2.59
CA ALA A 67 -9.24 13.93 -1.80
C ALA A 67 -9.76 13.63 -0.39
N ARG A 68 -10.73 12.72 -0.24
CA ARG A 68 -11.26 12.27 1.07
C ARG A 68 -10.17 11.64 1.95
N LEU A 69 -9.29 10.82 1.38
CA LEU A 69 -8.15 10.25 2.10
C LEU A 69 -7.18 11.34 2.57
N GLN A 70 -6.86 12.30 1.70
CA GLN A 70 -5.97 13.41 2.05
C GLN A 70 -6.57 14.36 3.10
N ASP A 71 -7.86 14.66 3.01
CA ASP A 71 -8.59 15.46 4.01
C ASP A 71 -8.56 14.79 5.38
N SER A 72 -8.87 13.49 5.42
CA SER A 72 -8.85 12.71 6.66
C SER A 72 -7.45 12.66 7.27
N PHE A 73 -6.41 12.50 6.44
CA PHE A 73 -5.03 12.58 6.89
C PHE A 73 -4.65 13.98 7.39
N ALA A 74 -5.06 15.04 6.70
CA ALA A 74 -4.83 16.43 7.08
C ALA A 74 -5.45 16.77 8.44
N LEU A 75 -6.65 16.27 8.72
CA LEU A 75 -7.31 16.43 10.02
C LEU A 75 -6.51 15.76 11.15
N ARG A 76 -6.03 14.53 10.94
CA ARG A 76 -5.19 13.82 11.91
C ARG A 76 -3.84 14.52 12.12
N ALA A 77 -3.22 15.01 11.04
CA ALA A 77 -1.97 15.77 11.12
C ALA A 77 -2.15 17.10 11.87
N ALA A 78 -3.28 17.78 11.68
CA ALA A 78 -3.63 18.99 12.43
C ALA A 78 -3.90 18.71 13.93
N ALA A 79 -4.48 17.56 14.26
CA ALA A 79 -4.65 17.14 15.66
C ALA A 79 -3.30 16.87 16.35
N TRP A 80 -2.38 16.21 15.66
CA TRP A 80 -1.03 15.92 16.16
C TRP A 80 -0.22 17.19 16.39
N THR A 81 -0.17 18.11 15.41
CA THR A 81 0.51 19.41 15.56
C THR A 81 -0.06 20.27 16.68
N GLY A 82 -1.35 20.09 17.00
CA GLY A 82 -2.01 20.70 18.16
C GLY A 82 -1.78 19.97 19.49
N GLY A 83 -0.96 18.92 19.52
CA GLY A 83 -0.64 18.14 20.72
C GLY A 83 -1.77 17.22 21.22
N ARG A 84 -2.79 16.95 20.39
CA ARG A 84 -3.98 16.15 20.78
C ARG A 84 -3.89 14.67 20.42
N SER A 85 -2.89 14.28 19.62
CA SER A 85 -2.73 12.89 19.16
C SER A 85 -1.26 12.55 18.90
N THR A 86 -0.98 11.28 18.61
CA THR A 86 0.30 10.83 18.07
C THR A 86 0.44 11.19 16.60
N ARG A 87 1.66 11.10 16.06
CA ARG A 87 1.94 11.33 14.64
C ARG A 87 1.15 10.30 13.80
N PRO A 88 0.25 10.75 12.90
CA PRO A 88 -0.52 9.81 12.09
C PRO A 88 0.35 9.19 10.99
N ARG A 89 0.00 7.97 10.61
CA ARG A 89 0.49 7.32 9.37
C ARG A 89 -0.62 7.37 8.33
N PHE A 90 -0.28 7.56 7.06
CA PHE A 90 -1.30 7.62 6.01
C PHE A 90 -2.13 6.33 5.93
N MET A 91 -1.50 5.17 6.11
CA MET A 91 -2.19 3.88 6.08
C MET A 91 -3.25 3.71 7.17
N THR A 92 -3.18 4.46 8.28
CA THR A 92 -4.26 4.43 9.30
C THR A 92 -5.54 5.10 8.80
N VAL A 93 -5.45 6.01 7.81
CA VAL A 93 -6.61 6.61 7.14
C VAL A 93 -7.13 5.67 6.07
N VAL A 94 -6.23 4.99 5.36
CA VAL A 94 -6.59 3.97 4.36
C VAL A 94 -7.33 2.80 5.02
N ALA A 95 -6.85 2.31 6.17
CA ALA A 95 -7.52 1.27 6.93
C ALA A 95 -8.96 1.66 7.29
N GLU A 96 -9.14 2.85 7.90
CA GLU A 96 -10.47 3.37 8.24
C GLU A 96 -11.36 3.50 7.00
N ALA A 97 -10.82 4.00 5.88
CA ALA A 97 -11.55 4.11 4.63
C ALA A 97 -11.95 2.73 4.08
N CYS A 98 -11.15 1.68 4.30
CA CYS A 98 -11.50 0.30 3.98
C CYS A 98 -12.49 -0.34 4.96
N GLY A 99 -12.81 0.32 6.09
CA GLY A 99 -13.68 -0.21 7.14
C GLY A 99 -13.00 -1.20 8.08
N THR A 100 -11.67 -1.12 8.21
CA THR A 100 -10.86 -1.97 9.09
C THR A 100 -9.89 -1.12 9.93
N ASP A 101 -9.25 -1.72 10.92
CA ASP A 101 -8.17 -1.11 11.68
C ASP A 101 -6.78 -1.45 11.10
N SER A 102 -6.68 -2.55 10.33
CA SER A 102 -5.40 -3.11 9.87
C SER A 102 -5.35 -3.22 8.36
N ALA A 103 -4.47 -2.43 7.73
CA ALA A 103 -4.26 -2.41 6.29
C ALA A 103 -2.79 -2.24 5.94
N ALA A 104 -2.37 -2.90 4.87
CA ALA A 104 -1.05 -2.78 4.29
C ALA A 104 -1.13 -2.51 2.79
N MET A 105 -0.19 -1.75 2.27
CA MET A 105 0.05 -1.58 0.86
C MET A 105 1.46 -2.10 0.55
N ALA A 106 1.59 -2.96 -0.44
CA ALA A 106 2.87 -3.41 -0.96
C ALA A 106 3.00 -3.03 -2.43
N LEU A 107 4.12 -2.41 -2.80
CA LEU A 107 4.53 -2.20 -4.19
C LEU A 107 5.52 -3.27 -4.59
N LEU A 108 5.36 -3.80 -5.79
CA LEU A 108 6.10 -4.95 -6.29
C LEU A 108 6.96 -4.56 -7.49
N ASP A 109 8.10 -5.22 -7.67
CA ASP A 109 8.87 -5.18 -8.91
C ASP A 109 8.29 -6.11 -9.99
N THR A 110 8.97 -6.18 -11.13
CA THR A 110 8.57 -7.05 -12.25
C THR A 110 8.66 -8.54 -11.92
N GLU A 111 9.43 -8.92 -10.91
CA GLU A 111 9.62 -10.29 -10.43
C GLU A 111 8.72 -10.60 -9.21
N GLN A 112 7.79 -9.71 -8.87
CA GLN A 112 6.88 -9.81 -7.72
C GLN A 112 7.58 -9.72 -6.35
N ASN A 113 8.79 -9.17 -6.27
CA ASN A 113 9.42 -8.87 -4.98
C ASN A 113 8.89 -7.54 -4.43
N HIS A 114 8.75 -7.44 -3.10
CA HIS A 114 8.29 -6.21 -2.46
C HIS A 114 9.39 -5.14 -2.50
N LEU A 115 9.13 -4.06 -3.23
CA LEU A 115 9.99 -2.86 -3.30
C LEU A 115 9.77 -1.92 -2.13
N ALA A 116 8.50 -1.70 -1.79
CA ALA A 116 8.10 -0.80 -0.71
C ALA A 116 6.83 -1.31 -0.04
N VAL A 117 6.75 -1.17 1.28
CA VAL A 117 5.58 -1.55 2.07
C VAL A 117 5.19 -0.42 2.99
N ALA A 118 3.91 -0.09 3.06
CA ALA A 118 3.35 0.84 4.04
C ALA A 118 2.24 0.13 4.83
N VAL A 119 2.19 0.34 6.15
CA VAL A 119 1.31 -0.40 7.08
C VAL A 119 0.62 0.52 8.07
N SER A 120 -0.62 0.21 8.43
CA SER A 120 -1.40 1.01 9.40
C SER A 120 -0.95 0.76 10.84
N ASP A 121 -0.60 -0.49 11.17
CA ASP A 121 -0.35 -0.94 12.54
C ASP A 121 0.76 -2.01 12.62
N GLN A 122 0.93 -2.65 13.79
CA GLN A 122 1.87 -3.74 13.98
C GLN A 122 1.37 -5.09 13.46
N LEU A 123 0.05 -5.30 13.39
CA LEU A 123 -0.55 -6.55 12.92
C LEU A 123 -0.34 -6.69 11.41
N SER A 124 -0.74 -5.68 10.64
CA SER A 124 -0.47 -5.55 9.20
C SER A 124 1.03 -5.57 8.88
N ARG A 125 1.88 -5.03 9.76
CA ARG A 125 3.34 -5.15 9.64
C ARG A 125 3.81 -6.60 9.74
N ALA A 126 3.41 -7.33 10.78
CA ALA A 126 3.80 -8.72 10.97
C ALA A 126 3.27 -9.60 9.83
N ALA A 127 2.02 -9.40 9.43
CA ALA A 127 1.41 -10.12 8.30
C ALA A 127 2.15 -9.85 6.98
N GLN A 128 2.61 -8.62 6.73
CA GLN A 128 3.40 -8.33 5.53
C GLN A 128 4.84 -8.83 5.57
N ASP A 129 5.49 -8.80 6.74
CA ASP A 129 6.82 -9.38 6.89
C ASP A 129 6.78 -10.90 6.64
N LEU A 130 5.73 -11.59 7.11
CA LEU A 130 5.50 -13.01 6.82
C LEU A 130 5.31 -13.28 5.32
N GLU A 131 4.43 -12.52 4.65
CA GLU A 131 4.16 -12.68 3.22
C GLU A 131 5.44 -12.46 2.39
N TYR A 132 6.21 -11.42 2.74
CA TYR A 132 7.48 -11.13 2.09
C TYR A 132 8.50 -12.28 2.21
N VAL A 133 8.61 -12.86 3.41
CA VAL A 133 9.57 -13.92 3.72
C VAL A 133 9.18 -15.23 3.05
N LEU A 134 7.90 -15.59 3.13
CA LEU A 134 7.40 -16.87 2.62
C LEU A 134 7.16 -16.87 1.11
N GLY A 135 6.98 -15.68 0.51
CA GLY A 135 6.63 -15.58 -0.91
C GLY A 135 5.27 -16.23 -1.21
N GLU A 136 4.38 -16.18 -0.24
CA GLU A 136 3.02 -16.68 -0.30
C GLU A 136 2.12 -15.76 0.52
N GLY A 137 0.96 -15.40 -0.04
CA GLY A 137 -0.01 -14.59 0.67
C GLY A 137 -1.05 -13.91 -0.23
N PRO A 138 -2.00 -13.22 0.39
CA PRO A 138 -3.14 -12.60 -0.29
C PRO A 138 -2.74 -11.46 -1.22
N GLY A 139 -1.75 -10.64 -0.84
CA GLY A 139 -1.27 -9.53 -1.66
C GLY A 139 -0.58 -10.04 -2.94
N GLN A 140 0.23 -11.09 -2.80
CA GLN A 140 0.90 -11.76 -3.91
C GLN A 140 -0.10 -12.43 -4.85
N ASP A 141 -1.08 -13.19 -4.32
CA ASP A 141 -2.15 -13.78 -5.13
C ASP A 141 -2.93 -12.69 -5.88
N ALA A 142 -3.32 -11.61 -5.20
CA ALA A 142 -4.07 -10.52 -5.82
C ALA A 142 -3.27 -9.83 -6.94
N ALA A 143 -1.95 -9.68 -6.76
CA ALA A 143 -1.07 -9.09 -7.76
C ALA A 143 -0.84 -10.01 -8.98
N VAL A 144 -0.57 -11.29 -8.73
CA VAL A 144 -0.33 -12.31 -9.76
C VAL A 144 -1.60 -12.57 -10.57
N GLU A 145 -2.71 -12.84 -9.89
CA GLU A 145 -4.00 -13.14 -10.53
C GLU A 145 -4.69 -11.87 -11.06
N ARG A 146 -4.19 -10.68 -10.67
CA ARG A 146 -4.74 -9.36 -11.02
C ARG A 146 -6.23 -9.26 -10.74
N ARG A 147 -6.70 -9.83 -9.63
CA ARG A 147 -8.10 -9.78 -9.19
C ARG A 147 -8.20 -9.71 -7.67
N PRO A 148 -9.31 -9.22 -7.11
CA PRO A 148 -9.56 -9.28 -5.67
C PRO A 148 -9.49 -10.72 -5.14
N VAL A 149 -8.87 -10.88 -3.99
CA VAL A 149 -8.80 -12.12 -3.19
C VAL A 149 -9.44 -11.83 -1.85
N HIS A 150 -10.30 -12.73 -1.36
CA HIS A 150 -10.88 -12.66 -0.04
C HIS A 150 -11.01 -14.07 0.52
N VAL A 151 -10.45 -14.29 1.71
CA VAL A 151 -10.44 -15.59 2.39
C VAL A 151 -10.71 -15.35 3.87
N SER A 152 -11.49 -16.23 4.49
CA SER A 152 -11.84 -16.11 5.91
C SER A 152 -11.95 -17.46 6.59
N GLY A 153 -11.71 -17.48 7.89
CA GLY A 153 -11.82 -18.69 8.70
C GLY A 153 -10.78 -19.75 8.33
N PRO A 154 -11.11 -21.05 8.47
CA PRO A 154 -10.17 -22.16 8.26
C PRO A 154 -9.56 -22.21 6.84
N GLU A 155 -10.25 -21.66 5.85
CA GLU A 155 -9.78 -21.62 4.46
C GLU A 155 -8.46 -20.84 4.29
N ILE A 156 -8.11 -19.96 5.24
CA ILE A 156 -6.83 -19.23 5.24
C ILE A 156 -5.65 -20.21 5.27
N GLU A 157 -5.74 -21.25 6.11
CA GLU A 157 -4.66 -22.26 6.25
C GLU A 157 -4.61 -23.20 5.05
N GLU A 158 -5.76 -23.51 4.43
CA GLU A 158 -5.83 -24.35 3.23
C GLU A 158 -5.30 -23.62 1.99
N ARG A 159 -5.65 -22.33 1.86
CA ARG A 159 -5.27 -21.51 0.70
C ARG A 159 -3.78 -21.20 0.70
N TRP A 160 -3.21 -20.94 1.88
CA TRP A 160 -1.79 -20.62 2.02
C TRP A 160 -1.11 -21.49 3.07
N PRO A 161 -0.64 -22.70 2.75
CA PRO A 161 -0.12 -23.64 3.74
C PRO A 161 1.12 -23.17 4.51
N GLY A 162 1.96 -22.29 3.93
CA GLY A 162 3.12 -21.72 4.61
C GLY A 162 2.76 -20.46 5.41
N TYR A 163 1.92 -19.60 4.85
CA TYR A 163 1.55 -18.31 5.43
C TYR A 163 0.39 -18.38 6.43
N GLY A 164 -0.65 -19.14 6.10
CA GLY A 164 -1.95 -19.20 6.78
C GLY A 164 -1.86 -19.54 8.27
N PRO A 165 -1.15 -20.61 8.69
CA PRO A 165 -1.04 -20.95 10.12
C PRO A 165 -0.41 -19.82 10.96
N SER A 166 0.60 -19.14 10.40
CA SER A 166 1.24 -17.99 11.04
C SER A 166 0.29 -16.78 11.10
N LEU A 167 -0.50 -16.57 10.04
CA LEU A 167 -1.49 -15.50 9.97
C LEU A 167 -2.61 -15.69 11.01
N VAL A 168 -3.14 -16.91 11.13
CA VAL A 168 -4.17 -17.27 12.13
C VAL A 168 -3.61 -17.13 13.55
N SER A 169 -2.34 -17.49 13.77
CA SER A 169 -1.66 -17.32 15.06
C SER A 169 -1.50 -15.84 15.47
N LEU A 170 -1.47 -14.91 14.51
CA LEU A 170 -1.53 -13.47 14.76
C LEU A 170 -2.94 -12.97 15.12
N GLY A 171 -3.95 -13.85 15.14
CA GLY A 171 -5.34 -13.54 15.48
C GLY A 171 -6.16 -13.01 14.30
N ILE A 172 -5.68 -13.17 13.06
CA ILE A 172 -6.41 -12.76 11.85
C ILE A 172 -7.37 -13.87 11.44
N ALA A 173 -8.64 -13.51 11.25
CA ALA A 173 -9.72 -14.42 10.89
C ALA A 173 -10.30 -14.16 9.49
N SER A 174 -9.95 -13.03 8.88
CA SER A 174 -10.35 -12.67 7.51
C SER A 174 -9.30 -11.77 6.89
N VAL A 175 -9.08 -11.96 5.60
CA VAL A 175 -8.13 -11.17 4.82
C VAL A 175 -8.70 -10.91 3.43
N ALA A 176 -8.59 -9.68 2.97
CA ALA A 176 -8.90 -9.31 1.61
C ALA A 176 -7.73 -8.53 1.00
N ALA A 177 -7.42 -8.82 -0.25
CA ALA A 177 -6.43 -8.09 -1.03
C ALA A 177 -7.00 -7.68 -2.38
N VAL A 178 -6.68 -6.47 -2.82
CA VAL A 178 -7.05 -5.96 -4.14
C VAL A 178 -5.81 -5.42 -4.86
N PRO A 179 -5.68 -5.66 -6.17
CA PRO A 179 -4.51 -5.21 -6.93
C PRO A 179 -4.48 -3.70 -7.12
N LEU A 180 -3.29 -3.11 -6.98
CA LEU A 180 -3.00 -1.73 -7.36
C LEU A 180 -2.70 -1.71 -8.86
N ARG A 181 -3.56 -1.08 -9.66
CA ARG A 181 -3.47 -1.13 -11.13
C ARG A 181 -3.11 0.21 -11.75
N ILE A 182 -2.19 0.20 -12.70
CA ILE A 182 -1.82 1.35 -13.54
C ILE A 182 -1.78 0.90 -15.00
N GLN A 183 -2.59 1.53 -15.85
CA GLN A 183 -2.55 1.34 -17.32
C GLN A 183 -2.56 -0.13 -17.78
N GLY A 184 -3.28 -1.01 -17.07
CA GLY A 184 -3.39 -2.44 -17.40
C GLY A 184 -2.32 -3.34 -16.76
N SER A 185 -1.35 -2.76 -16.06
CA SER A 185 -0.36 -3.46 -15.23
C SER A 185 -0.78 -3.46 -13.76
N CYS A 186 -0.34 -4.47 -13.02
CA CYS A 186 -0.45 -4.53 -11.57
C CYS A 186 0.91 -4.18 -10.97
N VAL A 187 0.94 -3.19 -10.07
CA VAL A 187 2.17 -2.67 -9.44
C VAL A 187 2.26 -3.04 -7.96
N GLY A 188 1.27 -3.76 -7.45
CA GLY A 188 1.21 -4.16 -6.05
C GLY A 188 -0.19 -4.52 -5.58
N ALA A 189 -0.39 -4.53 -4.27
CA ALA A 189 -1.68 -4.83 -3.65
C ALA A 189 -1.95 -3.96 -2.41
N LEU A 190 -3.23 -3.68 -2.18
CA LEU A 190 -3.76 -3.22 -0.90
C LEU A 190 -4.40 -4.42 -0.21
N THR A 191 -3.95 -4.73 1.00
CA THR A 191 -4.42 -5.86 1.81
C THR A 191 -4.99 -5.34 3.12
N VAL A 192 -6.14 -5.87 3.55
CA VAL A 192 -6.78 -5.60 4.83
C VAL A 192 -6.86 -6.89 5.65
N PHE A 193 -6.69 -6.76 6.96
CA PHE A 193 -6.64 -7.89 7.89
C PHE A 193 -7.63 -7.67 9.02
N ASP A 194 -8.51 -8.63 9.26
CA ASP A 194 -9.55 -8.49 10.28
C ASP A 194 -9.50 -9.63 11.31
N PRO A 195 -9.63 -9.33 12.62
CA PRO A 195 -9.65 -10.35 13.67
C PRO A 195 -10.99 -11.09 13.76
N ARG A 196 -11.96 -10.71 12.94
CA ARG A 196 -13.28 -11.33 12.83
C ARG A 196 -13.57 -11.58 11.36
N PRO A 197 -14.38 -12.58 11.01
CA PRO A 197 -14.92 -12.72 9.67
C PRO A 197 -15.58 -11.40 9.24
N ALA A 198 -15.01 -10.74 8.24
CA ALA A 198 -15.50 -9.47 7.73
C ALA A 198 -16.12 -9.66 6.35
N ASN A 199 -17.21 -8.94 6.09
CA ASN A 199 -17.82 -8.87 4.75
C ASN A 199 -17.32 -7.62 4.02
N ALA A 200 -15.99 -7.44 3.94
CA ALA A 200 -15.44 -6.35 3.15
C ALA A 200 -15.83 -6.58 1.68
N THR A 201 -16.61 -5.65 1.11
CA THR A 201 -17.04 -5.78 -0.29
C THR A 201 -15.87 -5.41 -1.20
N SER A 202 -15.45 -6.33 -2.07
CA SER A 202 -14.32 -6.14 -2.97
C SER A 202 -14.41 -4.86 -3.82
N ALA A 203 -15.62 -4.40 -4.16
CA ALA A 203 -15.85 -3.16 -4.89
C ALA A 203 -15.35 -1.92 -4.12
N HIS A 204 -15.66 -1.82 -2.82
CA HIS A 204 -15.26 -0.68 -1.99
C HIS A 204 -13.74 -0.65 -1.78
N LEU A 205 -13.15 -1.81 -1.49
CA LEU A 205 -11.68 -1.93 -1.39
C LEU A 205 -11.00 -1.53 -2.70
N THR A 206 -11.59 -1.88 -3.84
CA THR A 206 -11.06 -1.50 -5.16
C THR A 206 -11.09 0.02 -5.36
N GLU A 207 -12.16 0.72 -4.96
CA GLU A 207 -12.22 2.19 -5.02
C GLU A 207 -11.11 2.83 -4.18
N VAL A 208 -10.92 2.35 -2.94
CA VAL A 208 -9.86 2.84 -2.05
C VAL A 208 -8.47 2.55 -2.64
N ALA A 209 -8.27 1.38 -3.24
CA ALA A 209 -7.01 1.00 -3.89
C ALA A 209 -6.70 1.87 -5.12
N GLU A 210 -7.70 2.21 -5.94
CA GLU A 210 -7.53 3.12 -7.08
C GLU A 210 -7.15 4.52 -6.60
N ALA A 211 -7.84 5.03 -5.57
CA ALA A 211 -7.53 6.32 -4.95
C ALA A 211 -6.12 6.36 -4.35
N LEU A 212 -5.71 5.29 -3.67
CA LEU A 212 -4.39 5.12 -3.08
C LEU A 212 -3.31 5.05 -4.16
N THR A 213 -3.49 4.22 -5.19
CA THR A 213 -2.58 4.10 -6.33
C THR A 213 -2.32 5.46 -6.95
N ARG A 214 -3.36 6.28 -7.10
CA ARG A 214 -3.24 7.63 -7.65
C ARG A 214 -2.40 8.55 -6.77
N ILE A 215 -2.62 8.53 -5.46
CA ILE A 215 -1.85 9.35 -4.50
C ILE A 215 -0.38 8.96 -4.50
N VAL A 216 -0.09 7.65 -4.56
CA VAL A 216 1.25 7.09 -4.36
C VAL A 216 2.10 7.17 -5.62
N LEU A 217 1.50 6.94 -6.80
CA LEU A 217 2.26 6.70 -8.04
C LEU A 217 1.99 7.69 -9.18
N LEU A 218 0.84 8.36 -9.16
CA LEU A 218 0.40 9.21 -10.29
C LEU A 218 0.34 10.69 -9.93
N ASP A 219 0.43 11.04 -8.65
CA ASP A 219 0.50 12.42 -8.23
C ASP A 219 1.91 12.98 -8.55
N PRO A 220 2.05 14.06 -9.32
CA PRO A 220 3.35 14.72 -9.50
C PRO A 220 3.95 15.21 -8.17
N ASP A 221 3.10 15.45 -7.16
CA ASP A 221 3.51 15.80 -5.80
C ASP A 221 3.56 14.56 -4.90
N ALA A 222 3.56 13.34 -5.45
CA ALA A 222 3.73 12.11 -4.68
C ALA A 222 5.06 12.18 -3.95
N ASP A 223 5.00 12.04 -2.63
CA ASP A 223 6.18 11.88 -1.79
C ASP A 223 6.31 10.38 -1.48
N PRO A 224 7.36 9.69 -1.98
CA PRO A 224 7.56 8.26 -1.77
C PRO A 224 7.62 7.86 -0.29
N ASP A 225 8.03 8.77 0.59
CA ASP A 225 8.04 8.54 2.04
C ASP A 225 6.64 8.54 2.65
N LEU A 226 5.60 8.81 1.84
CA LEU A 226 4.16 8.67 2.14
C LEU A 226 3.84 8.87 3.62
N TYR A 227 4.20 10.07 4.08
CA TYR A 227 3.82 10.58 5.38
C TYR A 227 4.41 9.84 6.60
N GLY A 228 5.47 9.06 6.37
CA GLY A 228 6.17 8.28 7.38
C GLY A 228 5.56 6.89 7.55
N GLY A 229 6.42 5.87 7.45
CA GLY A 229 6.05 4.47 7.65
C GLY A 229 6.14 3.59 6.41
N THR A 230 6.53 4.14 5.26
CA THR A 230 6.95 3.34 4.11
C THR A 230 8.32 2.74 4.39
N ASP A 231 8.36 1.41 4.50
CA ASP A 231 9.59 0.63 4.55
C ASP A 231 10.00 0.35 3.09
N VAL A 232 10.89 1.20 2.58
CA VAL A 232 11.55 0.96 1.29
C VAL A 232 12.58 -0.13 1.52
N ARG A 233 12.39 -1.30 0.92
CA ARG A 233 13.25 -2.49 1.13
C ARG A 233 14.66 -2.34 0.52
N ALA A 234 15.11 -1.11 0.30
CA ALA A 234 16.41 -0.78 -0.27
C ALA A 234 17.56 -1.39 0.53
N THR A 235 17.51 -1.36 1.86
CA THR A 235 18.53 -2.00 2.70
C THR A 235 18.58 -3.51 2.49
N VAL A 236 17.42 -4.16 2.30
CA VAL A 236 17.35 -5.60 2.02
C VAL A 236 17.94 -5.93 0.64
N HIS A 237 17.58 -5.17 -0.39
CA HIS A 237 18.15 -5.34 -1.72
C HIS A 237 19.66 -5.03 -1.76
N GLN A 238 20.11 -4.02 -1.02
CA GLN A 238 21.53 -3.71 -0.85
C GLN A 238 22.27 -4.86 -0.15
N ALA A 239 21.70 -5.40 0.93
CA ALA A 239 22.25 -6.56 1.63
C ALA A 239 22.32 -7.78 0.72
N ALA A 240 21.28 -8.04 -0.10
CA ALA A 240 21.28 -9.12 -1.08
C ALA A 240 22.40 -8.96 -2.12
N GLY A 241 22.60 -7.75 -2.66
CA GLY A 241 23.71 -7.46 -3.58
C GLY A 241 25.09 -7.59 -2.92
N MET A 242 25.23 -7.17 -1.65
CA MET A 242 26.48 -7.36 -0.90
C MET A 242 26.76 -8.85 -0.64
N LEU A 243 25.73 -9.60 -0.27
CA LEU A 243 25.84 -11.02 0.03
C LEU A 243 26.13 -11.84 -1.24
N SER A 244 25.49 -11.53 -2.37
CA SER A 244 25.70 -12.23 -3.64
C SER A 244 27.17 -12.19 -4.09
N VAL A 245 27.84 -11.05 -3.90
CA VAL A 245 29.28 -10.90 -4.18
C VAL A 245 30.13 -11.68 -3.17
N ARG A 246 29.77 -11.68 -1.88
CA ARG A 246 30.55 -12.36 -0.83
C ARG A 246 30.57 -13.88 -0.99
N ILE A 247 29.45 -14.50 -1.34
CA ILE A 247 29.32 -15.96 -1.41
C ILE A 247 29.25 -16.52 -2.85
N GLY A 248 29.31 -15.65 -3.86
CA GLY A 248 29.39 -16.05 -5.26
C GLY A 248 28.10 -16.64 -5.85
N CYS A 249 26.93 -16.12 -5.45
CA CYS A 249 25.62 -16.55 -5.95
C CYS A 249 24.88 -15.43 -6.68
N SER A 250 23.68 -15.72 -7.22
CA SER A 250 22.83 -14.68 -7.80
C SER A 250 22.24 -13.77 -6.71
N VAL A 251 21.83 -12.54 -7.07
CA VAL A 251 21.15 -11.64 -6.13
C VAL A 251 19.85 -12.25 -5.61
N MET A 252 19.16 -13.04 -6.45
CA MET A 252 17.94 -13.76 -6.06
C MET A 252 18.23 -14.86 -5.03
N ASP A 253 19.29 -15.63 -5.21
CA ASP A 253 19.70 -16.65 -4.23
C ASP A 253 20.13 -16.01 -2.91
N ALA A 254 20.86 -14.89 -2.97
CA ALA A 254 21.24 -14.13 -1.80
C ALA A 254 20.02 -13.56 -1.05
N LEU A 255 19.03 -13.05 -1.78
CA LEU A 255 17.77 -12.57 -1.21
C LEU A 255 16.99 -13.73 -0.56
N ALA A 256 16.90 -14.87 -1.24
CA ALA A 256 16.27 -16.07 -0.69
C ALA A 256 16.97 -16.53 0.60
N LEU A 257 18.30 -16.49 0.64
CA LEU A 257 19.08 -16.82 1.83
C LEU A 257 18.82 -15.84 2.98
N ILE A 258 18.75 -14.54 2.70
CA ILE A 258 18.36 -13.52 3.70
C ILE A 258 16.97 -13.84 4.27
N LYS A 259 15.99 -14.12 3.41
CA LYS A 259 14.63 -14.47 3.84
C LYS A 259 14.61 -15.75 4.70
N ALA A 260 15.30 -16.80 4.26
CA ALA A 260 15.38 -18.07 4.97
C ALA A 260 15.97 -17.94 6.37
N VAL A 261 17.05 -17.15 6.50
CA VAL A 261 17.70 -16.91 7.79
C VAL A 261 16.86 -16.00 8.70
N ALA A 262 16.23 -14.96 8.14
CA ALA A 262 15.30 -14.12 8.86
C ALA A 262 14.15 -14.95 9.46
N PHE A 263 13.59 -15.87 8.67
CA PHE A 263 12.55 -16.79 9.11
C PHE A 263 13.02 -17.71 10.25
N ALA A 264 14.16 -18.39 10.05
CA ALA A 264 14.69 -19.35 11.00
C ALA A 264 15.07 -18.73 12.37
N GLU A 265 15.42 -17.45 12.38
CA GLU A 265 15.80 -16.70 13.59
C GLU A 265 14.66 -15.84 14.16
N GLU A 266 13.47 -15.86 13.56
CA GLU A 266 12.32 -15.04 13.96
C GLU A 266 12.63 -13.53 14.02
N VAL A 267 13.46 -13.05 13.09
CA VAL A 267 13.82 -11.63 12.96
C VAL A 267 13.32 -11.06 11.64
N SER A 268 13.02 -9.77 11.60
CA SER A 268 12.64 -9.12 10.33
C SER A 268 13.80 -9.15 9.33
N SER A 269 13.50 -9.35 8.04
CA SER A 269 14.51 -9.29 6.97
C SER A 269 15.25 -7.96 6.92
N ASP A 270 14.59 -6.86 7.33
CA ASP A 270 15.21 -5.55 7.40
C ASP A 270 16.27 -5.45 8.52
N ALA A 271 15.96 -5.97 9.72
CA ALA A 271 16.94 -6.04 10.80
C ALA A 271 18.16 -6.88 10.41
N LEU A 272 17.93 -8.03 9.77
CA LEU A 272 18.99 -8.88 9.24
C LEU A 272 19.82 -8.17 8.17
N ALA A 273 19.16 -7.50 7.22
CA ALA A 273 19.82 -6.75 6.16
C ALA A 273 20.70 -5.63 6.71
N ARG A 274 20.23 -4.91 7.74
CA ARG A 274 21.04 -3.91 8.44
C ARG A 274 22.32 -4.52 8.99
N GLN A 275 22.27 -5.68 9.64
CA GLN A 275 23.47 -6.36 10.16
C GLN A 275 24.46 -6.73 9.03
N ILE A 276 23.97 -7.14 7.85
CA ILE A 276 24.82 -7.45 6.69
C ILE A 276 25.51 -6.19 6.16
N VAL A 277 24.75 -5.10 6.00
CA VAL A 277 25.24 -3.82 5.48
C VAL A 277 26.26 -3.19 6.43
N HIS A 278 26.04 -3.27 7.74
CA HIS A 278 26.96 -2.76 8.76
C HIS A 278 28.20 -3.66 8.94
N GLY A 279 28.17 -4.89 8.43
CA GLY A 279 29.28 -5.84 8.54
C GLY A 279 29.29 -6.65 9.84
N ASP A 280 28.27 -6.52 10.67
CA ASP A 280 28.13 -7.23 11.95
C ASP A 280 27.83 -8.72 11.76
N ARG A 281 27.38 -9.10 10.56
CA ARG A 281 26.98 -10.46 10.24
C ARG A 281 27.91 -11.15 9.25
N LYS A 282 28.43 -12.31 9.66
CA LYS A 282 29.21 -13.21 8.81
C LYS A 282 28.30 -14.28 8.23
N PHE A 283 28.09 -14.21 6.92
CA PHE A 283 27.59 -15.33 6.13
C PHE A 283 28.82 -16.12 5.67
N ILE A 284 28.76 -17.45 5.77
CA ILE A 284 29.88 -18.38 5.56
C ILE A 284 30.37 -18.31 4.11
#